data_AF-A0A349BVP5-F1
#
_entry.id   AF-A0A349BVP5-F1
#
_cell.length_a   1.000
_cell.length_b   1.000
_cell.length_c   1.000
_cell.angle_alpha   90.00
_cell.angle_beta   90.00
_cell.angle_gamma   90.00
#
_symmetry.space_group_name_H-M   'P 1'
#
loop_
_entity.id
_entity.type
_entity.pdbx_description
1 polymer ?
#
loop_
_entity_poly.entity_id
_entity_poly.type
_entity_poly.pdbx_seq_one_letter_code
_entity_poly.pdbx_strand_id
1 'polypeptide(L)'
;MKNQEQSVSNNEYENEKVPQSALKKWTHFLGMYAGEHAAGTEFVIGPLFLTTGVSAFDLLMGLLIGNLLAVLSWRLLTAEIAVRYRFTLYHHLEKITGNQMVKG
;
A
#
# COMPACT_ATOMS: atom_id res chain seq x y z
N MET A 1 16.46 -38.74 19.33
CA MET A 1 16.96 -37.49 18.72
C MET A 1 15.78 -36.54 18.61
N LYS A 2 15.78 -35.45 19.39
CA LYS A 2 14.70 -34.44 19.38
C LYS A 2 14.91 -33.54 18.16
N ASN A 3 13.98 -33.56 17.23
CA ASN A 3 13.93 -32.59 16.13
C ASN A 3 13.68 -31.21 16.74
N GLN A 4 14.62 -30.30 16.51
CA GLN A 4 14.48 -28.89 16.83
C GLN A 4 13.47 -28.31 15.84
N GLU A 5 12.25 -28.02 16.31
CA GLU A 5 11.36 -27.09 15.65
C GLU A 5 12.05 -25.74 15.65
N GLN A 6 12.61 -25.40 14.49
CA GLN A 6 13.24 -24.14 14.19
C GLN A 6 12.15 -23.08 14.27
N SER A 7 12.09 -22.38 15.41
CA SER A 7 11.19 -21.26 15.64
C SER A 7 11.43 -20.22 14.53
N VAL A 8 10.52 -20.20 13.55
CA VAL A 8 10.44 -19.11 12.58
C VAL A 8 10.19 -17.87 13.42
N SER A 9 11.23 -17.03 13.57
CA SER A 9 11.13 -15.71 14.17
C SER A 9 10.07 -14.95 13.38
N ASN A 10 8.84 -14.89 13.89
CA ASN A 10 7.74 -14.11 13.33
C ASN A 10 8.19 -12.65 13.26
N ASN A 11 8.70 -12.24 12.10
CA ASN A 11 9.00 -10.83 11.76
C ASN A 11 7.72 -10.04 11.44
N GLU A 12 6.57 -10.62 11.74
CA GLU A 12 5.25 -10.05 11.54
C GLU A 12 4.86 -9.36 12.83
N TYR A 13 5.25 -8.08 12.94
CA TYR A 13 4.89 -7.18 14.03
C TYR A 13 3.39 -6.85 13.98
N GLU A 14 2.52 -7.86 14.12
CA GLU A 14 1.08 -7.71 13.92
C GLU A 14 0.41 -6.95 15.06
N ASN A 15 0.85 -7.22 16.29
CA ASN A 15 0.24 -6.71 17.53
C ASN A 15 1.11 -5.67 18.25
N GLU A 16 2.26 -5.31 17.67
CA GLU A 16 3.20 -4.37 18.25
C GLU A 16 3.72 -3.37 17.20
N LYS A 17 4.22 -2.22 17.65
CA LYS A 17 4.80 -1.24 16.73
C LYS A 17 6.08 -1.81 16.12
N VAL A 18 6.23 -1.66 14.80
CA VAL A 18 7.46 -2.06 14.11
C VAL A 18 8.68 -1.34 14.73
N PRO A 19 9.66 -2.08 15.27
CA PRO A 19 10.84 -1.49 15.89
C PRO A 19 11.77 -0.85 14.86
N GLN A 20 12.56 0.13 15.27
CA GLN A 20 13.43 0.88 14.35
C GLN A 20 14.45 -0.01 13.62
N SER A 21 14.88 -1.11 14.25
CA SER A 21 15.80 -2.10 13.67
C SER A 21 15.21 -2.90 12.50
N ALA A 22 13.88 -2.94 12.36
CA ALA A 22 13.18 -3.69 11.33
C ALA A 22 12.63 -2.81 10.17
N LEU A 23 12.94 -1.50 10.18
CA LEU A 23 12.52 -0.59 9.12
C LEU A 23 13.20 -0.94 7.78
N LYS A 24 12.41 -1.08 6.73
CA LYS A 24 12.89 -1.34 5.37
C LYS A 24 13.39 -0.06 4.71
N LYS A 25 14.42 -0.20 3.85
CA LYS A 25 14.96 0.91 3.06
C LYS A 25 13.97 1.33 1.97
N TRP A 26 14.06 2.59 1.54
CA TRP A 26 13.20 3.17 0.49
C TRP A 26 13.25 2.42 -0.84
N THR A 27 14.35 1.73 -1.15
CA THR A 27 14.47 0.88 -2.34
C THR A 27 13.51 -0.31 -2.34
N HIS A 28 13.21 -0.87 -1.18
CA HIS A 28 12.24 -1.97 -1.05
C HIS A 28 10.81 -1.50 -1.29
N PHE A 29 10.51 -0.27 -0.85
CA PHE A 29 9.25 0.39 -1.13
C PHE A 29 9.08 0.66 -2.64
N LEU A 30 10.13 1.14 -3.32
CA LEU A 30 10.08 1.36 -4.76
C LEU A 30 9.78 0.08 -5.55
N GLY A 31 10.43 -1.04 -5.16
CA GLY A 31 10.20 -2.33 -5.79
C GLY A 31 8.77 -2.85 -5.60
N MET A 32 8.22 -2.68 -4.40
CA MET A 32 6.84 -3.05 -4.09
C MET A 32 5.84 -2.19 -4.87
N TYR A 33 6.04 -0.87 -4.88
CA TYR A 33 5.18 0.08 -5.61
C TYR A 33 5.19 -0.18 -7.12
N ALA A 34 6.36 -0.40 -7.72
CA ALA A 34 6.49 -0.70 -9.14
C ALA A 34 5.83 -2.03 -9.53
N GLY A 35 5.84 -3.02 -8.62
CA GLY A 35 5.21 -4.32 -8.84
C GLY A 35 3.69 -4.28 -8.80
N GLU A 36 3.10 -3.53 -7.87
CA GLU A 36 1.63 -3.47 -7.72
C GLU A 36 0.94 -2.59 -8.78
N HIS A 37 1.56 -1.48 -9.18
CA HIS A 37 0.97 -0.55 -10.16
C HIS A 37 1.09 -1.01 -11.62
N ALA A 38 1.73 -2.14 -11.90
CA ALA A 38 1.68 -2.79 -13.22
C ALA A 38 0.32 -3.49 -13.45
N ALA A 39 -0.79 -2.80 -13.16
CA ALA A 39 -2.14 -3.36 -13.24
C ALA A 39 -2.71 -3.21 -14.66
N GLY A 40 -2.95 -4.34 -15.34
CA GLY A 40 -3.41 -4.39 -16.74
C GLY A 40 -4.76 -3.69 -17.02
N THR A 41 -5.53 -3.37 -15.98
CA THR A 41 -6.79 -2.62 -16.06
C THR A 41 -6.61 -1.20 -16.59
N GLU A 42 -5.49 -0.55 -16.25
CA GLU A 42 -5.17 0.80 -16.71
C GLU A 42 -4.95 0.85 -18.23
N PHE A 43 -4.44 -0.24 -18.81
CA PHE A 43 -4.23 -0.37 -20.25
C PHE A 43 -5.53 -0.53 -21.05
N VAL A 44 -6.60 -1.02 -20.42
CA VAL A 44 -7.92 -1.18 -21.06
C VAL A 44 -8.72 0.13 -21.01
N ILE A 45 -8.56 0.92 -19.95
CA ILE A 45 -9.28 2.18 -19.75
C ILE A 45 -8.80 3.27 -20.71
N GLY A 46 -7.50 3.35 -21.02
CA GLY A 46 -6.95 4.35 -21.95
C GLY A 46 -7.60 4.33 -23.35
N PRO A 47 -7.64 3.18 -24.05
CA PRO A 47 -8.33 3.06 -25.33
C PRO A 47 -9.81 3.42 -25.28
N LEU A 48 -10.52 3.11 -24.18
CA LEU A 48 -11.93 3.45 -24.02
C LEU A 48 -12.18 4.97 -24.02
N PHE A 49 -11.32 5.74 -23.36
CA PHE A 49 -11.40 7.21 -23.38
C PHE A 49 -11.08 7.80 -24.76
N LEU A 50 -10.15 7.21 -25.50
CA LEU A 50 -9.90 7.61 -26.89
C LEU A 50 -11.10 7.30 -27.79
N THR A 51 -11.72 6.13 -27.63
CA THR A 51 -12.90 5.74 -28.43
C THR A 51 -14.13 6.58 -28.15
N THR A 52 -14.23 7.21 -26.98
CA THR A 52 -15.33 8.12 -26.62
C THR A 52 -15.12 9.56 -27.14
N GLY A 53 -14.07 9.80 -27.92
CA GLY A 53 -13.82 11.07 -28.61
C GLY A 53 -12.98 12.08 -27.83
N VAL A 54 -12.39 11.68 -26.70
CA VAL A 54 -11.45 12.53 -25.94
C VAL A 54 -10.10 12.56 -26.64
N SER A 55 -9.49 13.76 -26.72
CA SER A 55 -8.16 13.92 -27.30
C SER A 55 -7.11 13.14 -26.50
N ALA A 56 -6.17 12.48 -27.19
CA ALA A 56 -5.07 11.77 -26.55
C ALA A 56 -4.23 12.66 -25.63
N PHE A 57 -4.14 13.95 -25.97
CA PHE A 57 -3.43 14.93 -25.16
C PHE A 57 -4.14 15.21 -23.83
N ASP A 58 -5.48 15.38 -23.85
CA ASP A 58 -6.27 15.60 -22.63
C ASP A 58 -6.23 14.37 -21.71
N LEU A 59 -6.20 13.18 -22.31
CA LEU A 59 -6.05 11.92 -21.59
C LEU A 59 -4.67 11.83 -20.93
N LEU A 60 -3.59 12.13 -21.65
CA LEU A 60 -2.23 12.17 -21.11
C LEU A 60 -2.09 13.17 -19.96
N MET A 61 -2.68 14.36 -20.11
CA MET A 61 -2.56 15.42 -19.11
C MET A 61 -3.45 15.20 -17.90
N GLY A 62 -4.66 14.70 -18.11
CA GLY A 62 -5.53 14.22 -17.05
C GLY A 62 -4.90 13.06 -16.27
N LEU A 63 -4.25 12.12 -16.95
CA LEU A 63 -3.55 11.01 -16.32
C LEU A 63 -2.36 11.49 -15.50
N LEU A 64 -1.54 12.40 -16.04
CA LEU A 64 -0.38 12.94 -15.34
C LEU A 64 -0.79 13.69 -14.07
N ILE A 65 -1.75 14.60 -14.19
CA ILE A 65 -2.23 15.41 -13.06
C ILE A 65 -2.98 14.52 -12.05
N GLY A 66 -3.84 13.62 -12.53
CA GLY A 66 -4.60 12.71 -11.69
C GLY A 66 -3.71 11.77 -10.88
N ASN A 67 -2.68 11.19 -11.50
CA ASN A 67 -1.74 10.31 -10.82
C ASN A 67 -0.87 11.09 -9.83
N LEU A 68 -0.45 12.31 -10.19
CA LEU A 68 0.25 13.20 -9.26
C LEU A 68 -0.61 13.53 -8.02
N LEU A 69 -1.88 13.87 -8.23
CA LEU A 69 -2.83 14.14 -7.14
C LEU A 69 -3.09 12.89 -6.28
N ALA A 70 -3.18 11.71 -6.89
CA ALA A 70 -3.34 10.45 -6.17
C ALA A 70 -2.14 10.16 -5.26
N VAL A 71 -0.91 10.29 -5.79
CA VAL A 71 0.33 10.13 -5.01
C VAL A 71 0.40 11.17 -3.89
N LEU A 72 0.03 12.42 -4.15
CA LEU A 72 0.00 13.47 -3.12
C LEU A 72 -1.06 13.19 -2.04
N SER A 73 -2.26 12.76 -2.42
CA SER A 73 -3.32 12.40 -1.49
C SER A 73 -2.87 11.28 -0.55
N TRP A 74 -2.32 10.20 -1.11
CA TRP A 74 -1.82 9.08 -0.32
C TRP A 74 -0.62 9.46 0.56
N ARG A 75 0.32 10.26 0.04
CA ARG A 75 1.47 10.75 0.81
C ARG A 75 1.05 11.63 1.98
N LEU A 76 0.09 12.53 1.78
CA LEU A 76 -0.28 13.52 2.79
C LEU A 76 -1.25 12.98 3.84
N LEU A 77 -2.18 12.10 3.45
CA LEU A 77 -3.13 11.51 4.39
C LEU A 77 -2.62 10.18 4.94
N THR A 78 -2.46 9.18 4.07
CA THR A 78 -2.24 7.79 4.50
C THR A 78 -0.83 7.57 5.04
N ALA A 79 0.20 8.09 4.37
CA ALA A 79 1.58 7.86 4.79
C ALA A 79 1.89 8.56 6.13
N GLU A 80 1.34 9.75 6.38
CA GLU A 80 1.47 10.44 7.68
C GLU A 80 0.89 9.61 8.82
N ILE A 81 -0.31 9.04 8.63
CA ILE A 81 -0.95 8.19 9.64
C ILE A 81 -0.12 6.91 9.84
N ALA A 82 0.26 6.22 8.76
CA ALA A 82 1.01 4.97 8.83
C ALA A 82 2.38 5.12 9.53
N VAL A 83 3.12 6.19 9.23
CA VAL A 83 4.47 6.42 9.79
C VAL A 83 4.42 6.85 11.26
N ARG A 84 3.35 7.54 11.70
CA ARG A 84 3.15 7.95 13.10
C ARG A 84 2.77 6.78 14.00
N TYR A 85 1.83 5.95 13.56
CA TYR A 85 1.31 4.85 14.37
C TYR A 85 2.16 3.57 14.26
N ARG A 86 2.68 3.26 13.07
CA ARG A 86 3.48 2.05 12.75
C ARG A 86 2.82 0.75 13.17
N PHE A 87 1.49 0.71 13.11
CA PHE A 87 0.68 -0.48 13.32
C PHE A 87 0.26 -1.07 11.99
N THR A 88 -0.04 -2.37 11.99
CA THR A 88 -0.74 -3.01 10.88
C THR A 88 -2.16 -2.43 10.74
N LEU A 89 -2.74 -2.54 9.55
CA LEU A 89 -4.11 -2.06 9.28
C LEU A 89 -5.12 -2.73 10.23
N TYR A 90 -4.99 -4.04 10.44
CA TYR A 90 -5.86 -4.82 11.32
C TYR A 90 -5.78 -4.38 12.78
N HIS A 91 -4.57 -4.17 13.30
CA HIS A 91 -4.39 -3.72 14.67
C HIS A 91 -4.88 -2.27 14.87
N HIS A 92 -4.74 -1.42 13.85
CA HIS A 92 -5.29 -0.07 13.88
C HIS A 92 -6.83 -0.08 13.87
N LEU A 93 -7.43 -0.94 13.06
CA LEU A 93 -8.88 -1.13 13.01
C LEU A 93 -9.41 -1.70 14.33
N GLU A 94 -8.80 -2.76 14.87
CA GLU A 94 -9.17 -3.35 16.16
C GLU A 94 -9.18 -2.32 17.29
N LYS A 95 -8.22 -1.38 17.28
CA LYS A 95 -8.14 -0.31 18.28
C LYS A 95 -9.26 0.74 18.15
N ILE A 96 -9.79 0.96 16.95
CA ILE A 96 -10.87 1.92 16.70
C ILE A 96 -12.24 1.26 16.88
N THR A 97 -12.43 0.02 16.41
CA THR A 97 -13.71 -0.69 16.41
C THR A 97 -13.92 -1.61 17.61
N GLY A 98 -12.88 -1.89 18.40
CA GLY A 98 -12.88 -2.85 19.50
C GLY A 98 -12.64 -4.31 19.05
N ASN A 99 -12.28 -5.19 20.01
CA ASN A 99 -11.91 -6.62 19.84
C ASN A 99 -12.94 -7.55 19.17
N GLN A 100 -14.03 -7.01 18.61
CA GLN A 100 -15.11 -7.78 17.99
C GLN A 100 -14.95 -7.95 16.47
N MET A 101 -13.99 -7.28 15.82
CA MET A 101 -13.85 -7.30 14.35
C MET A 101 -12.77 -8.25 13.80
N VAL A 102 -11.81 -8.68 14.63
CA VAL A 102 -10.71 -9.61 14.27
C VAL A 102 -10.86 -10.94 15.04
N LYS A 103 -12.07 -11.49 15.05
CA LYS A 103 -12.32 -12.88 15.45
C LYS A 103 -13.06 -13.56 14.33
N GLY A 104 -12.30 -14.14 13.40
CA GLY A 104 -12.75 -15.25 12.56
C GLY A 104 -12.51 -16.55 13.29
#